data_AF-A0A657PLT3-F1
#
_entry.id   AF-A0A657PLT3-F1
#
_cell.length_a   1.000
_cell.length_b   1.000
_cell.length_c   1.000
_cell.angle_alpha   90.00
_cell.angle_beta   90.00
_cell.angle_gamma   90.00
#
_symmetry.space_group_name_H-M   'P 1'
#
loop_
_entity.id
_entity.type
_entity.pdbx_description
1 polymer ?
#
loop_
_entity_poly.entity_id
_entity_poly.type
_entity_poly.pdbx_seq_one_letter_code
_entity_poly.pdbx_strand_id
1 'polypeptide(L)'
;MTVTVHHEGALPALPSGIQDAETTKAALHNLRHFHLGNPEVSNRIQGVTSECLPALLDPFRDARRLRFEYPLFLKRPRPGERPIAARDLAQPLSEYLAETVAAFAPEGDGARMLKDNLPWLERDLRQRLEGDKTQPGMEGPQPLHPLLDEAAERLLEQLQLDPKSSDQLRGDLERLRAAIPEQGQVMGYGFYPAIHQLIHVIRTLSGPRHERFETAIRDGIRGLSRLLEVEHQKSEAVKAPAHLRSSIGRASGLLDPEALSGLMAHSTGSVSMPPARQARIEQALATLT
;
A
#
# COMPACT_ATOMS: atom_id res chain seq x y z
N MET A 1 -13.36 9.14 -43.41
CA MET A 1 -13.63 9.55 -42.01
C MET A 1 -12.80 8.61 -41.17
N THR A 2 -11.74 9.03 -40.47
CA THR A 2 -11.47 10.27 -39.73
C THR A 2 -9.99 10.58 -39.89
N VAL A 3 -9.66 11.79 -40.34
CA VAL A 3 -8.28 12.28 -40.41
C VAL A 3 -7.88 12.69 -38.99
N THR A 4 -6.90 11.97 -38.44
CA THR A 4 -6.15 12.36 -37.26
C THR A 4 -5.44 13.67 -37.55
N VAL A 5 -5.95 14.77 -37.01
CA VAL A 5 -5.19 16.02 -36.97
C VAL A 5 -4.14 15.86 -35.87
N HIS A 6 -2.98 15.36 -36.27
CA HIS A 6 -1.76 15.59 -35.52
C HIS A 6 -1.55 17.11 -35.48
N HIS A 7 -1.72 17.74 -34.32
CA HIS A 7 -1.09 19.03 -34.10
C HIS A 7 0.42 18.77 -34.01
N GLU A 8 1.06 18.78 -35.19
CA GLU A 8 2.49 19.07 -35.30
C GLU A 8 2.76 20.27 -34.40
N GLY A 9 3.72 20.10 -33.49
CA GLY A 9 4.12 21.13 -32.55
C GLY A 9 4.42 22.40 -33.34
N ALA A 10 3.56 23.39 -33.19
CA ALA A 10 3.86 24.73 -33.66
C ALA A 10 5.14 25.13 -32.94
N LEU A 11 6.25 25.09 -33.67
CA LEU A 11 7.48 25.75 -33.27
C LEU A 11 7.08 27.15 -32.79
N PRO A 12 7.65 27.68 -31.69
CA PRO A 12 7.35 29.02 -31.23
C PRO A 12 7.60 29.97 -32.40
N ALA A 13 6.51 30.36 -33.06
CA ALA A 13 6.57 31.25 -34.20
C ALA A 13 6.92 32.61 -33.62
N LEU A 14 7.95 33.24 -34.20
CA LEU A 14 8.18 34.65 -33.94
C LEU A 14 6.86 35.38 -34.17
N PRO A 15 6.45 36.29 -33.27
CA PRO A 15 5.23 37.06 -33.46
C PRO A 15 5.25 37.62 -34.88
N SER A 16 4.15 37.44 -35.61
CA SER A 16 3.99 37.93 -36.98
C SER A 16 4.48 39.38 -37.00
N GLY A 17 5.53 39.64 -37.79
CA GLY A 17 6.28 40.89 -37.73
C GLY A 17 5.35 42.09 -37.64
N ILE A 18 5.60 42.95 -36.66
CA ILE A 18 4.85 44.19 -36.48
C ILE A 18 4.93 44.93 -37.82
N GLN A 19 3.79 45.11 -38.50
CA GLN A 19 3.75 45.69 -39.86
C GLN A 19 4.14 47.18 -39.88
N ASP A 20 4.38 47.75 -38.72
CA ASP A 20 4.75 49.13 -38.53
C ASP A 20 6.27 49.25 -38.29
N ALA A 21 6.93 49.96 -39.19
CA ALA A 21 8.39 50.03 -39.27
C ALA A 21 9.00 50.79 -38.09
N GLU A 22 8.29 51.79 -37.56
CA GLU A 22 8.72 52.61 -36.42
C GLU A 22 8.71 51.79 -35.12
N THR A 23 7.66 51.02 -34.89
CA THR A 23 7.53 50.14 -33.71
C THR A 23 8.52 48.98 -33.76
N THR A 24 8.80 48.42 -34.95
CA THR A 24 9.84 47.40 -35.14
C THR A 24 11.24 47.94 -34.84
N LYS A 25 11.54 49.16 -35.28
CA LYS A 25 12.83 49.83 -35.02
C LYS A 25 13.03 50.13 -33.54
N ALA A 26 11.97 50.59 -32.85
CA ALA A 26 11.99 50.80 -31.41
C ALA A 26 12.19 49.49 -30.63
N ALA A 27 11.53 48.41 -31.04
CA ALA A 27 11.69 47.09 -30.43
C ALA A 27 13.12 46.53 -30.61
N LEU A 28 13.69 46.62 -31.81
CA LEU A 28 15.07 46.20 -32.08
C LEU A 28 16.10 47.03 -31.31
N HIS A 29 15.88 48.34 -31.21
CA HIS A 29 16.71 49.22 -30.39
C HIS A 29 16.69 48.76 -28.92
N ASN A 30 15.52 48.49 -28.36
CA ASN A 30 15.38 48.03 -26.98
C ASN A 30 16.02 46.65 -26.76
N LEU A 31 15.80 45.68 -27.65
CA LEU A 31 16.42 44.35 -27.54
C LEU A 31 17.95 44.42 -27.62
N ARG A 32 18.49 45.24 -28.52
CA ARG A 32 19.93 45.44 -28.65
C ARG A 32 20.53 46.05 -27.38
N HIS A 33 19.91 47.09 -26.83
CA HIS A 33 20.41 47.73 -25.61
C HIS A 33 20.21 46.87 -24.36
N PHE A 34 19.17 46.03 -24.32
CA PHE A 34 19.01 45.00 -23.28
C PHE A 34 20.12 43.97 -23.33
N HIS A 35 20.44 43.43 -24.52
CA HIS A 35 21.51 42.44 -24.68
C HIS A 35 22.91 43.00 -24.35
N LEU A 36 23.10 44.30 -24.57
CA LEU A 36 24.32 45.02 -24.19
C LEU A 36 24.35 45.43 -22.71
N GLY A 37 23.36 45.04 -21.90
CA GLY A 37 23.35 45.26 -20.46
C GLY A 37 23.05 46.70 -20.01
N ASN A 38 22.38 47.51 -20.84
CA ASN A 38 22.02 48.87 -20.46
C ASN A 38 20.83 48.87 -19.46
N PRO A 39 21.02 49.34 -18.21
CA PRO A 39 19.98 49.31 -17.17
C PRO A 39 18.77 50.22 -17.46
N GLU A 40 18.91 51.22 -18.32
CA GLU A 40 17.80 52.13 -18.67
C GLU A 40 16.69 51.45 -19.47
N VAL A 41 17.00 50.32 -20.13
CA VAL A 41 16.05 49.56 -20.95
C VAL A 41 15.12 48.73 -20.09
N SER A 42 15.55 48.31 -18.90
CA SER A 42 14.73 47.51 -17.96
C SER A 42 13.43 48.21 -17.58
N ASN A 43 13.43 49.55 -17.55
CA ASN A 43 12.24 50.36 -17.25
C ASN A 43 11.29 50.51 -18.46
N ARG A 44 11.76 50.18 -19.67
CA ARG A 44 10.99 50.28 -20.93
C ARG A 44 10.46 48.92 -21.41
N ILE A 45 10.95 47.82 -20.83
CA ILE A 45 10.45 46.48 -21.09
C ILE A 45 9.31 46.21 -20.12
N GLN A 46 8.19 45.72 -20.64
CA GLN A 46 7.06 45.28 -19.81
C GLN A 46 7.54 44.13 -18.90
N GLY A 47 7.43 44.31 -17.59
CA GLY A 47 7.85 43.30 -16.62
C GLY A 47 7.12 41.98 -16.87
N VAL A 48 7.83 40.85 -16.71
CA VAL A 48 7.27 39.51 -16.79
C VAL A 48 6.18 39.41 -15.71
N THR A 49 4.92 39.42 -16.13
CA THR A 49 3.79 39.23 -15.21
C THR A 49 3.68 37.76 -14.84
N SER A 50 2.92 37.43 -13.79
CA SER A 50 2.62 36.04 -13.42
C SER A 50 1.92 35.24 -14.51
N GLU A 51 1.43 35.90 -15.58
CA GLU A 51 0.84 35.29 -16.76
C GLU A 51 1.88 34.86 -17.80
N CYS A 52 3.14 35.29 -17.66
CA CYS A 52 4.24 34.91 -18.54
C CYS A 52 4.99 33.71 -17.94
N LEU A 53 4.80 32.53 -18.54
CA LEU A 53 5.55 31.32 -18.22
C LEU A 53 6.68 31.12 -19.23
N PRO A 54 7.86 30.61 -18.81
CA PRO A 54 8.92 30.20 -19.72
C PRO A 54 8.37 29.25 -20.79
N ALA A 55 8.84 29.37 -22.04
CA ALA A 55 8.42 28.49 -23.13
C ALA A 55 8.65 26.99 -22.82
N LEU A 56 9.65 26.69 -21.98
CA LEU A 56 9.90 25.33 -21.47
C LEU A 56 8.71 24.77 -20.67
N LEU A 57 7.92 25.63 -20.02
CA LEU A 57 6.76 25.28 -19.22
C LEU A 57 5.44 25.42 -19.99
N ASP A 58 5.48 25.76 -21.28
CA ASP A 58 4.28 25.84 -22.12
C ASP A 58 3.46 24.53 -22.15
N PRO A 59 4.07 23.32 -22.23
CA PRO A 59 3.32 22.08 -22.14
C PRO A 59 2.58 21.89 -20.80
N PHE A 60 3.01 22.59 -19.75
CA PHE A 60 2.44 22.52 -18.40
C PHE A 60 1.40 23.63 -18.12
N ARG A 61 1.14 24.54 -19.08
CA ARG A 61 0.04 25.52 -18.97
C ARG A 61 -1.33 24.86 -18.94
N ASP A 62 -1.50 23.80 -19.71
CA ASP A 62 -2.75 23.06 -19.76
C ASP A 62 -2.68 21.88 -18.80
N ALA A 63 -3.09 22.12 -17.55
CA ALA A 63 -3.18 21.08 -16.53
C ALA A 63 -4.08 19.89 -16.93
N ARG A 64 -4.91 20.02 -17.99
CA ARG A 64 -5.70 18.91 -18.54
C ARG A 64 -4.85 17.92 -19.34
N ARG A 65 -3.67 18.34 -19.82
CA ARG A 65 -2.68 17.47 -20.48
C ARG A 65 -1.81 16.70 -19.49
N LEU A 66 -1.75 17.15 -18.23
CA LEU A 66 -1.16 16.39 -17.14
C LEU A 66 -2.14 15.28 -16.75
N ARG A 67 -1.89 14.07 -17.24
CA ARG A 67 -2.60 12.88 -16.77
C ARG A 67 -2.13 12.62 -15.34
N PHE A 68 -2.91 13.06 -14.37
CA PHE A 68 -2.70 12.67 -12.98
C PHE A 68 -3.14 11.21 -12.83
N GLU A 69 -2.18 10.31 -12.64
CA GLU A 69 -2.42 8.88 -12.38
C GLU A 69 -2.94 8.61 -10.95
N TYR A 70 -3.56 9.61 -10.32
CA TYR A 70 -4.09 9.55 -8.96
C TYR A 70 -5.62 9.57 -8.99
N PRO A 71 -6.29 8.91 -8.03
CA PRO A 71 -5.71 8.21 -6.89
C PRO A 71 -5.06 6.87 -7.24
N LEU A 72 -4.09 6.45 -6.43
CA LEU A 72 -3.37 5.18 -6.59
C LEU A 72 -4.00 4.11 -5.69
N PHE A 73 -4.21 2.91 -6.23
CA PHE A 73 -4.46 1.71 -5.45
C PHE A 73 -3.13 1.08 -5.03
N LEU A 74 -2.98 0.82 -3.73
CA LEU A 74 -1.79 0.23 -3.13
C LEU A 74 -2.03 -1.26 -2.87
N LYS A 75 -1.43 -2.11 -3.71
CA LYS A 75 -1.55 -3.56 -3.63
C LYS A 75 -0.74 -4.09 -2.43
N ARG A 76 -1.34 -5.02 -1.69
CA ARG A 76 -0.62 -5.86 -0.72
C ARG A 76 -0.77 -7.33 -1.12
N PRO A 77 0.33 -8.08 -1.28
CA PRO A 77 0.28 -9.50 -1.57
C PRO A 77 -0.39 -10.23 -0.40
N ARG A 78 -1.24 -11.21 -0.71
CA ARG A 78 -1.81 -12.07 0.33
C ARG A 78 -0.75 -13.06 0.84
N PRO A 79 -0.89 -13.56 2.08
CA PRO A 79 -0.01 -14.61 2.58
C PRO A 79 0.01 -15.82 1.63
N GLY A 80 1.20 -16.22 1.19
CA GLY A 80 1.38 -17.36 0.27
C GLY A 80 1.35 -17.04 -1.22
N GLU A 81 1.04 -15.79 -1.62
CA GLU A 81 1.16 -15.35 -3.01
C GLU A 81 2.63 -15.12 -3.41
N ARG A 82 2.89 -15.14 -4.73
CA ARG A 82 4.24 -14.84 -5.25
C ARG A 82 4.62 -13.39 -4.91
N PRO A 83 5.91 -13.12 -4.66
CA PRO A 83 6.38 -11.76 -4.43
C PRO A 83 6.02 -10.86 -5.62
N ILE A 84 5.33 -9.76 -5.34
CA ILE A 84 5.02 -8.72 -6.32
C ILE A 84 6.26 -7.82 -6.45
N ALA A 85 6.66 -7.46 -7.68
CA ALA A 85 7.79 -6.55 -7.87
C ALA A 85 7.42 -5.14 -7.37
N ALA A 86 8.40 -4.39 -6.88
CA ALA A 86 8.15 -3.08 -6.25
C ALA A 86 7.36 -2.10 -7.14
N ARG A 87 7.59 -2.14 -8.46
CA ARG A 87 6.89 -1.32 -9.46
C ARG A 87 5.41 -1.66 -9.61
N ASP A 88 5.01 -2.88 -9.26
CA ASP A 88 3.64 -3.39 -9.43
C ASP A 88 2.83 -3.27 -8.12
N LEU A 89 3.42 -2.70 -7.06
CA LEU A 89 2.78 -2.51 -5.75
C LEU A 89 1.83 -1.30 -5.69
N ALA A 90 1.87 -0.44 -6.69
CA ALA A 90 0.95 0.68 -6.86
C ALA A 90 0.50 0.75 -8.32
N GLN A 91 -0.78 1.03 -8.54
CA GLN A 91 -1.31 1.32 -9.87
C GLN A 91 -2.46 2.32 -9.80
N PRO A 92 -2.82 2.98 -10.91
CA PRO A 92 -3.97 3.89 -10.94
C PRO A 92 -5.25 3.18 -10.48
N LEU A 93 -6.06 3.86 -9.65
CA LEU A 93 -7.32 3.30 -9.15
C LEU A 93 -8.27 2.98 -10.30
N SER A 94 -8.31 3.82 -11.33
CA SER A 94 -9.13 3.62 -12.54
C SER A 94 -8.83 2.29 -13.21
N GLU A 95 -7.55 1.99 -13.42
CA GLU A 95 -7.08 0.74 -14.00
C GLU A 95 -7.41 -0.44 -13.09
N TYR A 96 -7.15 -0.31 -11.78
CA TYR A 96 -7.48 -1.36 -10.82
C TYR A 96 -8.97 -1.70 -10.77
N LEU A 97 -9.85 -0.70 -10.74
CA LEU A 97 -11.30 -0.91 -10.72
C LEU A 97 -11.77 -1.57 -12.02
N ALA A 98 -11.28 -1.10 -13.17
CA ALA A 98 -11.60 -1.68 -14.48
C ALA A 98 -11.16 -3.15 -14.58
N GLU A 99 -9.93 -3.46 -14.16
CA GLU A 99 -9.40 -4.83 -14.09
C GLU A 99 -10.23 -5.72 -13.15
N THR A 100 -10.59 -5.19 -11.98
CA THR A 100 -11.37 -5.92 -10.98
C THR A 100 -12.76 -6.26 -11.50
N VAL A 101 -13.45 -5.31 -12.15
CA VAL A 101 -14.77 -5.55 -12.76
C VAL A 101 -14.67 -6.52 -13.93
N ALA A 102 -13.64 -6.38 -14.78
CA ALA A 102 -13.41 -7.30 -15.89
C ALA A 102 -13.20 -8.75 -15.43
N ALA A 103 -12.62 -8.96 -14.24
CA ALA A 103 -12.37 -10.29 -13.69
C ALA A 103 -13.65 -11.06 -13.32
N PHE A 104 -14.69 -10.39 -12.80
CA PHE A 104 -15.95 -11.04 -12.42
C PHE A 104 -17.12 -10.82 -13.41
N ALA A 105 -16.99 -9.86 -14.32
CA ALA A 105 -17.97 -9.57 -15.37
C ALA A 105 -17.27 -9.37 -16.74
N PRO A 106 -16.70 -10.44 -17.32
CA PRO A 106 -15.94 -10.35 -18.57
C PRO A 106 -16.82 -10.12 -19.81
N GLU A 107 -18.08 -10.56 -19.79
CA GLU A 107 -19.00 -10.42 -20.91
C GLU A 107 -19.44 -8.97 -21.15
N GLY A 108 -19.74 -8.63 -22.40
CA GLY A 108 -20.05 -7.25 -22.82
C GLY A 108 -21.25 -6.62 -22.11
N ASP A 109 -22.23 -7.42 -21.71
CA ASP A 109 -23.43 -6.95 -20.98
C ASP A 109 -23.35 -7.18 -19.46
N GLY A 110 -22.32 -7.91 -18.99
CA GLY A 110 -22.12 -8.15 -17.57
C GLY A 110 -21.73 -6.88 -16.83
N ALA A 111 -22.44 -6.57 -15.74
CA ALA A 111 -22.22 -5.40 -14.88
C ALA A 111 -22.10 -4.06 -15.65
N ARG A 112 -22.84 -3.91 -16.75
CA ARG A 112 -22.76 -2.74 -17.63
C ARG A 112 -22.97 -1.42 -16.89
N MET A 113 -23.97 -1.37 -16.01
CA MET A 113 -24.24 -0.17 -15.20
C MET A 113 -23.07 0.20 -14.30
N LEU A 114 -22.41 -0.78 -13.68
CA LEU A 114 -21.22 -0.52 -12.88
C LEU A 114 -20.06 -0.03 -13.75
N LYS A 115 -19.80 -0.68 -14.90
CA LYS A 115 -18.73 -0.30 -15.85
C LYS A 115 -18.88 1.15 -16.32
N ASP A 116 -20.10 1.56 -16.68
CA ASP A 116 -20.40 2.92 -17.14
C ASP A 116 -20.19 3.97 -16.03
N ASN A 117 -20.29 3.57 -14.75
CA ASN A 117 -20.16 4.46 -13.60
C ASN A 117 -18.81 4.35 -12.86
N LEU A 118 -17.86 3.55 -13.33
CA LEU A 118 -16.51 3.50 -12.75
C LEU A 118 -15.80 4.88 -12.72
N PRO A 119 -15.85 5.70 -13.80
CA PRO A 119 -15.24 7.03 -13.77
C PRO A 119 -15.88 7.95 -12.72
N TRP A 120 -17.17 7.77 -12.43
CA TRP A 120 -17.84 8.54 -11.39
C TRP A 120 -17.33 8.14 -10.00
N LEU A 121 -17.22 6.84 -9.71
CA LEU A 121 -16.68 6.33 -8.44
C LEU A 121 -15.26 6.83 -8.20
N GLU A 122 -14.40 6.76 -9.21
CA GLU A 122 -13.02 7.26 -9.13
C GLU A 122 -12.99 8.77 -8.83
N ARG A 123 -13.82 9.56 -9.53
CA ARG A 123 -13.90 11.01 -9.32
C ARG A 123 -14.35 11.34 -7.90
N ASP A 124 -15.34 10.61 -7.42
CA ASP A 124 -15.88 10.79 -6.08
C ASP A 124 -14.84 10.49 -4.99
N LEU A 125 -14.14 9.37 -5.13
CA LEU A 125 -13.03 9.00 -4.24
C LEU A 125 -11.90 10.02 -4.29
N ARG A 126 -11.56 10.54 -5.49
CA ARG A 126 -10.55 11.60 -5.64
C ARG A 126 -10.93 12.85 -4.85
N GLN A 127 -12.15 13.35 -5.00
CA GLN A 127 -12.62 14.54 -4.29
C GLN A 127 -12.53 14.40 -2.77
N ARG A 128 -12.83 13.20 -2.26
CA ARG A 128 -12.75 12.90 -0.82
C ARG A 128 -11.31 12.85 -0.30
N LEU A 129 -10.40 12.31 -1.10
CA LEU A 129 -8.99 12.25 -0.75
C LEU A 129 -8.32 13.62 -0.80
N GLU A 130 -8.68 14.45 -1.79
CA GLU A 130 -8.17 15.82 -1.93
C GLU A 130 -8.76 16.79 -0.89
N GLY A 131 -10.00 16.54 -0.45
CA GLY A 131 -10.74 17.45 0.41
C GLY A 131 -11.29 18.66 -0.34
N ASP A 132 -11.96 19.56 0.39
CA ASP A 132 -12.49 20.83 -0.13
C ASP A 132 -12.11 21.97 0.82
N LYS A 133 -12.47 23.21 0.48
CA LYS A 133 -12.24 24.41 1.29
C LYS A 133 -12.77 24.29 2.73
N THR A 134 -13.74 23.40 2.95
CA THR A 134 -14.41 23.19 4.24
C THR A 134 -13.85 22.00 5.03
N GLN A 135 -13.20 21.03 4.38
CA GLN A 135 -12.65 19.84 5.02
C GLN A 135 -11.26 19.53 4.48
N PRO A 136 -10.23 19.47 5.34
CA PRO A 136 -8.88 19.13 4.89
C PRO A 136 -8.87 17.74 4.24
N GLY A 137 -8.13 17.60 3.14
CA GLY A 137 -7.93 16.33 2.46
C GLY A 137 -7.27 15.28 3.35
N MET A 138 -7.46 14.02 2.98
CA MET A 138 -6.87 12.89 3.69
C MET A 138 -5.43 12.68 3.24
N GLU A 139 -4.48 12.85 4.16
CA GLU A 139 -3.08 12.59 3.88
C GLU A 139 -2.73 11.10 4.00
N GLY A 140 -1.94 10.61 3.05
CA GLY A 140 -1.43 9.25 3.03
C GLY A 140 -2.45 8.16 2.65
N PRO A 141 -2.05 6.88 2.76
CA PRO A 141 -2.89 5.74 2.39
C PRO A 141 -4.13 5.58 3.28
N GLN A 142 -5.30 5.50 2.66
CA GLN A 142 -6.60 5.28 3.31
C GLN A 142 -7.15 3.90 2.97
N PRO A 143 -7.92 3.25 3.87
CA PRO A 143 -8.61 2.00 3.56
C PRO A 143 -9.65 2.22 2.45
N LEU A 144 -9.63 1.38 1.41
CA LEU A 144 -10.51 1.56 0.24
C LEU A 144 -11.97 1.16 0.51
N HIS A 145 -12.18 0.06 1.25
CA HIS A 145 -13.52 -0.48 1.54
C HIS A 145 -14.52 0.54 2.10
N PRO A 146 -14.25 1.28 3.19
CA PRO A 146 -15.22 2.25 3.72
C PRO A 146 -15.49 3.39 2.75
N LEU A 147 -14.45 3.88 2.06
CA LEU A 147 -14.60 4.94 1.06
C LEU A 147 -15.45 4.49 -0.13
N LEU A 148 -15.30 3.23 -0.56
CA LEU A 148 -16.07 2.64 -1.64
C LEU A 148 -17.54 2.44 -1.23
N ASP A 149 -17.82 2.02 0.00
CA ASP A 149 -19.19 1.85 0.50
C ASP A 149 -19.95 3.17 0.45
N GLU A 150 -19.33 4.22 0.99
CA GLU A 150 -19.93 5.56 0.97
C GLU A 150 -20.07 6.10 -0.46
N ALA A 151 -19.17 5.75 -1.38
CA ALA A 151 -19.27 6.12 -2.79
C ALA A 151 -20.38 5.34 -3.51
N ALA A 152 -20.54 4.05 -3.20
CA ALA A 152 -21.61 3.20 -3.70
C ALA A 152 -22.99 3.74 -3.30
N GLU A 153 -23.17 4.12 -2.03
CA GLU A 153 -24.42 4.71 -1.54
C GLU A 153 -24.77 5.99 -2.29
N ARG A 154 -23.82 6.92 -2.43
CA ARG A 154 -24.04 8.18 -3.14
C ARG A 154 -24.27 7.99 -4.64
N LEU A 155 -23.64 6.97 -5.25
CA LEU A 155 -23.91 6.62 -6.65
C LEU A 155 -25.37 6.18 -6.83
N LEU A 156 -25.86 5.31 -5.95
CA LEU A 156 -27.25 4.83 -5.98
C LEU A 156 -28.24 5.97 -5.76
N GLU A 157 -27.96 6.88 -4.82
CA GLU A 157 -28.77 8.08 -4.58
C GLU A 157 -28.78 9.04 -5.77
N GLN A 158 -27.63 9.24 -6.42
CA GLN A 158 -27.51 10.15 -7.56
C GLN A 158 -28.25 9.63 -8.80
N LEU A 159 -28.18 8.33 -9.07
CA LEU A 159 -28.74 7.76 -10.30
C LEU A 159 -30.28 7.62 -10.25
N GLN A 160 -30.89 7.62 -9.06
CA GLN A 160 -32.36 7.55 -8.87
C GLN A 160 -33.06 6.50 -9.75
N LEU A 161 -32.47 5.31 -9.80
CA LEU A 161 -32.91 4.23 -10.68
C LEU A 161 -34.21 3.59 -10.20
N ASP A 162 -34.89 2.88 -11.10
CA ASP A 162 -36.00 2.01 -10.71
C ASP A 162 -35.53 0.90 -9.74
N PRO A 163 -36.43 0.32 -8.93
CA PRO A 163 -36.03 -0.64 -7.89
C PRO A 163 -35.24 -1.84 -8.42
N LYS A 164 -35.58 -2.36 -9.60
CA LYS A 164 -34.92 -3.52 -10.19
C LYS A 164 -33.49 -3.19 -10.62
N SER A 165 -33.31 -2.06 -11.31
CA SER A 165 -31.99 -1.59 -11.74
C SER A 165 -31.11 -1.19 -10.56
N SER A 166 -31.70 -0.61 -9.51
CA SER A 166 -31.00 -0.26 -8.26
C SER A 166 -30.48 -1.51 -7.54
N ASP A 167 -31.31 -2.56 -7.41
CA ASP A 167 -30.89 -3.82 -6.79
C ASP A 167 -29.81 -4.54 -7.61
N GLN A 168 -29.88 -4.47 -8.95
CA GLN A 168 -28.84 -5.00 -9.82
C GLN A 168 -27.51 -4.28 -9.61
N LEU A 169 -27.50 -2.94 -9.65
CA LEU A 169 -26.29 -2.15 -9.45
C LEU A 169 -25.72 -2.35 -8.03
N ARG A 170 -26.56 -2.43 -7.00
CA ARG A 170 -26.13 -2.76 -5.64
C ARG A 170 -25.44 -4.12 -5.58
N GLY A 171 -26.02 -5.14 -6.23
CA GLY A 171 -25.39 -6.46 -6.33
C GLY A 171 -24.03 -6.43 -7.04
N ASP A 172 -23.89 -5.61 -8.08
CA ASP A 172 -22.62 -5.43 -8.79
C ASP A 172 -21.56 -4.72 -7.92
N LEU A 173 -21.98 -3.70 -7.15
CA LEU A 173 -21.11 -2.98 -6.21
C LEU A 173 -20.63 -3.88 -5.06
N GLU A 174 -21.50 -4.75 -4.53
CA GLU A 174 -21.11 -5.75 -3.53
C GLU A 174 -20.10 -6.76 -4.08
N ARG A 175 -20.26 -7.19 -5.33
CA ARG A 175 -19.27 -8.06 -5.99
C ARG A 175 -17.93 -7.36 -6.18
N LEU A 176 -17.94 -6.09 -6.58
CA LEU A 176 -16.73 -5.27 -6.66
C LEU A 176 -16.06 -5.15 -5.29
N ARG A 177 -16.82 -4.84 -4.24
CA ARG A 177 -16.33 -4.77 -2.86
C ARG A 177 -15.67 -6.06 -2.43
N ALA A 178 -16.33 -7.20 -2.63
CA ALA A 178 -15.83 -8.52 -2.25
C ALA A 178 -14.57 -8.95 -3.02
N ALA A 179 -14.40 -8.47 -4.26
CA ALA A 179 -13.20 -8.75 -5.05
C ALA A 179 -11.96 -7.97 -4.55
N ILE A 180 -12.16 -6.81 -3.91
CA ILE A 180 -11.08 -5.98 -3.37
C ILE A 180 -10.53 -6.61 -2.07
N PRO A 181 -9.20 -6.77 -1.91
CA PRO A 181 -8.60 -7.25 -0.66
C PRO A 181 -9.00 -6.38 0.55
N GLU A 182 -9.25 -6.99 1.71
CA GLU A 182 -9.63 -6.29 2.94
C GLU A 182 -8.63 -5.20 3.36
N GLN A 183 -7.35 -5.45 3.16
CA GLN A 183 -6.27 -4.49 3.45
C GLN A 183 -5.93 -3.59 2.26
N GLY A 184 -6.80 -3.53 1.25
CA GLY A 184 -6.64 -2.67 0.09
C GLY A 184 -6.65 -1.20 0.51
N GLN A 185 -5.63 -0.45 0.08
CA GLN A 185 -5.52 0.97 0.39
C GLN A 185 -5.56 1.80 -0.89
N VAL A 186 -6.07 3.01 -0.78
CA VAL A 186 -6.08 4.03 -1.82
C VAL A 186 -5.35 5.27 -1.33
N MET A 187 -4.66 5.97 -2.23
CA MET A 187 -3.89 7.16 -1.88
C MET A 187 -4.12 8.26 -2.93
N GLY A 188 -4.59 9.42 -2.47
CA GLY A 188 -4.73 10.62 -3.31
C GLY A 188 -3.39 11.31 -3.58
N TYR A 189 -3.43 12.37 -4.38
CA TYR A 189 -2.28 13.25 -4.55
C TYR A 189 -2.23 14.22 -3.37
N GLY A 190 -1.18 14.14 -2.54
CA GLY A 190 -1.02 14.93 -1.32
C GLY A 190 0.38 15.53 -1.19
N PHE A 191 0.77 15.93 0.03
CA PHE A 191 2.05 16.61 0.28
C PHE A 191 3.28 15.68 0.21
N TYR A 192 3.12 14.37 0.44
CA TYR A 192 4.25 13.42 0.45
C TYR A 192 3.98 12.07 -0.23
N PRO A 193 3.47 12.03 -1.48
CA PRO A 193 3.10 10.77 -2.14
C PRO A 193 4.28 9.81 -2.29
N ALA A 194 5.47 10.33 -2.63
CA ALA A 194 6.68 9.51 -2.79
C ALA A 194 7.11 8.83 -1.48
N ILE A 195 7.01 9.54 -0.35
CA ILE A 195 7.36 8.99 0.98
C ILE A 195 6.37 7.89 1.36
N HIS A 196 5.07 8.13 1.17
CA HIS A 196 4.06 7.11 1.45
C HIS A 196 4.19 5.87 0.58
N GLN A 197 4.51 6.03 -0.71
CA GLN A 197 4.80 4.90 -1.60
C GLN A 197 6.05 4.14 -1.13
N LEU A 198 7.13 4.84 -0.77
CA LEU A 198 8.34 4.19 -0.25
C LEU A 198 8.06 3.41 1.03
N ILE A 199 7.31 3.98 1.96
CA ILE A 199 6.88 3.29 3.20
C ILE A 199 6.04 2.06 2.86
N HIS A 200 5.10 2.16 1.91
CA HIS A 200 4.28 1.05 1.45
C HIS A 200 5.12 -0.09 0.87
N VAL A 201 6.07 0.24 -0.02
CA VAL A 201 7.01 -0.73 -0.61
C VAL A 201 7.84 -1.42 0.47
N ILE A 202 8.45 -0.65 1.38
CA ILE A 202 9.29 -1.20 2.45
C ILE A 202 8.47 -2.14 3.35
N ARG A 203 7.28 -1.71 3.80
CA ARG A 203 6.41 -2.53 4.64
C ARG A 203 6.01 -3.83 3.94
N THR A 204 5.66 -3.74 2.67
CA THR A 204 5.21 -4.89 1.88
C THR A 204 6.34 -5.91 1.63
N LEU A 205 7.55 -5.43 1.33
CA LEU A 205 8.70 -6.31 1.08
C LEU A 205 9.32 -6.87 2.37
N SER A 206 9.20 -6.15 3.48
CA SER A 206 9.79 -6.54 4.77
C SER A 206 8.86 -7.41 5.60
N GLY A 207 7.54 -7.29 5.42
CA GLY A 207 6.52 -8.07 6.13
C GLY A 207 6.81 -9.58 6.14
N PRO A 208 6.94 -10.24 4.98
CA PRO A 208 7.21 -11.68 4.93
C PRO A 208 8.54 -12.09 5.59
N ARG A 209 9.53 -11.19 5.63
CA ARG A 209 10.81 -11.44 6.31
C ARG A 209 10.63 -11.38 7.83
N HIS A 210 9.91 -10.38 8.32
CA HIS A 210 9.60 -10.26 9.75
C HIS A 210 8.75 -11.44 10.24
N GLU A 211 7.71 -11.83 9.50
CA GLU A 211 6.86 -12.98 9.86
C GLU A 211 7.66 -14.29 9.97
N ARG A 212 8.58 -14.54 9.02
CA ARG A 212 9.47 -15.71 9.07
C ARG A 212 10.42 -15.65 10.26
N PHE A 213 10.96 -14.47 10.55
CA PHE A 213 11.85 -14.27 11.68
C PHE A 213 11.13 -14.48 13.01
N GLU A 214 9.94 -13.92 13.18
CA GLU A 214 9.09 -14.13 14.36
C GLU A 214 8.71 -15.59 14.53
N THR A 215 8.37 -16.29 13.44
CA THR A 215 8.08 -17.72 13.46
C THR A 215 9.30 -18.52 13.91
N ALA A 216 10.49 -18.21 13.37
CA ALA A 216 11.74 -18.86 13.77
C ALA A 216 12.09 -18.61 15.25
N ILE A 217 11.87 -17.39 15.76
CA ILE A 217 12.04 -17.08 17.19
C ILE A 217 11.08 -17.93 18.02
N ARG A 218 9.80 -17.98 17.66
CA ARG A 218 8.77 -18.72 18.40
C ARG A 218 9.08 -20.22 18.43
N ASP A 219 9.50 -20.78 17.30
CA ASP A 219 9.89 -22.18 17.20
C ASP A 219 11.17 -22.46 18.00
N GLY A 220 12.13 -21.52 17.99
CA GLY A 220 13.32 -21.57 18.83
C GLY A 220 12.99 -21.58 20.32
N ILE A 221 12.16 -20.64 20.79
CA ILE A 221 11.67 -20.58 22.18
C ILE A 221 11.00 -21.91 22.54
N ARG A 222 10.06 -22.39 21.73
CA ARG A 222 9.36 -23.66 21.97
C ARG A 222 10.33 -24.84 22.05
N GLY A 223 11.31 -24.90 21.15
CA GLY A 223 12.32 -25.96 21.13
C GLY A 223 13.21 -25.94 22.37
N LEU A 224 13.69 -24.77 22.77
CA LEU A 224 14.52 -24.58 23.96
C LEU A 224 13.75 -24.88 25.25
N SER A 225 12.51 -24.42 25.39
CA SER A 225 11.66 -24.73 26.54
C SER A 225 11.39 -26.22 26.68
N ARG A 226 11.09 -26.92 25.56
CA ARG A 226 10.93 -28.38 25.56
C ARG A 226 12.21 -29.09 25.95
N LEU A 227 13.38 -28.59 25.52
CA LEU A 227 14.65 -29.19 25.87
C LEU A 227 14.92 -29.10 27.39
N LEU A 228 14.61 -27.96 28.01
CA LEU A 228 14.69 -27.80 29.46
C LEU A 228 13.66 -28.68 30.19
N GLU A 229 12.43 -28.79 29.68
CA GLU A 229 11.40 -29.65 30.25
C GLU A 229 11.82 -31.13 30.24
N VAL A 230 12.34 -31.62 29.11
CA VAL A 230 12.87 -32.99 29.00
C VAL A 230 14.05 -33.21 29.95
N GLU A 231 14.92 -32.21 30.13
CA GLU A 231 16.01 -32.32 31.09
C GLU A 231 15.51 -32.31 32.54
N HIS A 232 14.52 -31.47 32.85
CA HIS A 232 13.88 -31.47 34.16
C HIS A 232 13.22 -32.83 34.48
N GLN A 233 12.55 -33.45 33.51
CA GLN A 233 11.97 -34.80 33.64
C GLN A 233 13.02 -35.89 33.88
N LYS A 234 14.28 -35.69 33.48
CA LYS A 234 15.38 -36.61 33.76
C LYS A 234 16.01 -36.42 35.14
N SER A 235 15.78 -35.28 35.79
CA SER A 235 16.37 -34.95 37.08
C SER A 235 15.94 -35.94 38.17
N GLU A 236 16.84 -36.20 39.13
CA GLU A 236 16.54 -37.10 40.25
C GLU A 236 15.37 -36.60 41.12
N ALA A 237 15.15 -35.29 41.18
CA ALA A 237 14.04 -34.69 41.91
C ALA A 237 12.67 -35.15 41.36
N VAL A 238 12.54 -35.30 40.04
CA VAL A 238 11.31 -35.78 39.39
C VAL A 238 11.19 -37.30 39.44
N LYS A 239 12.32 -38.02 39.40
CA LYS A 239 12.38 -39.48 39.53
C LYS A 239 12.17 -39.97 40.97
N ALA A 240 12.19 -39.07 41.96
CA ALA A 240 12.02 -39.42 43.36
C ALA A 240 10.63 -40.02 43.64
N PRO A 241 10.53 -41.04 44.52
CA PRO A 241 9.28 -41.72 44.84
C PRO A 241 8.16 -40.77 45.32
N ALA A 242 8.52 -39.69 45.99
CA ALA A 242 7.56 -38.68 46.47
C ALA A 242 6.89 -37.90 45.33
N HIS A 243 7.63 -37.55 44.28
CA HIS A 243 7.10 -36.88 43.09
C HIS A 243 6.31 -37.86 42.19
N LEU A 244 6.70 -39.13 42.13
CA LEU A 244 5.93 -40.17 41.43
C LEU A 244 4.58 -40.43 42.11
N ARG A 245 4.56 -40.49 43.45
CA ARG A 245 3.33 -40.63 44.26
C ARG A 245 2.34 -39.50 44.01
N SER A 246 2.82 -38.25 43.90
CA SER A 246 1.96 -37.09 43.62
C SER A 246 1.49 -37.03 42.16
N SER A 247 2.31 -37.49 41.22
CA SER A 247 2.00 -37.46 39.77
C SER A 247 1.04 -38.57 39.31
N ILE A 248 1.06 -39.74 39.96
CA ILE A 248 0.20 -40.90 39.61
C ILE A 248 -1.23 -40.76 40.18
N GLY A 249 -1.43 -39.87 41.15
CA GLY A 249 -2.75 -39.57 41.72
C GLY A 249 -3.46 -40.80 42.31
N ARG A 250 -4.77 -40.95 42.06
CA ARG A 250 -5.61 -42.03 42.64
C ARG A 250 -5.17 -43.46 42.26
N ALA A 251 -4.31 -43.64 41.26
CA ALA A 251 -3.79 -44.95 40.85
C ALA A 251 -2.52 -45.38 41.62
N SER A 252 -2.04 -44.58 42.57
CA SER A 252 -0.84 -44.86 43.38
C SER A 252 -0.91 -46.17 44.18
N GLY A 253 -2.12 -46.67 44.47
CA GLY A 253 -2.30 -47.96 45.16
C GLY A 253 -2.06 -49.20 44.28
N LEU A 254 -1.97 -49.05 42.95
CA LEU A 254 -1.78 -50.15 41.99
C LEU A 254 -0.35 -50.26 41.46
N LEU A 255 0.51 -49.28 41.76
CA LEU A 255 1.88 -49.18 41.28
C LEU A 255 2.79 -48.90 42.47
N ASP A 256 3.88 -49.67 42.63
CA ASP A 256 4.88 -49.39 43.65
C ASP A 256 5.82 -48.26 43.16
N PRO A 257 5.72 -47.05 43.72
CA PRO A 257 6.54 -45.91 43.30
C PRO A 257 8.03 -46.08 43.64
N GLU A 258 8.38 -46.94 44.62
CA GLU A 258 9.77 -47.24 44.95
C GLU A 258 10.39 -48.18 43.92
N ALA A 259 9.65 -49.23 43.50
CA ALA A 259 10.05 -50.11 42.41
C ALA A 259 10.17 -49.36 41.07
N LEU A 260 9.25 -48.44 40.78
CA LEU A 260 9.28 -47.60 39.58
C LEU A 260 10.46 -46.62 39.59
N SER A 261 10.73 -45.95 40.71
CA SER A 261 11.90 -45.09 40.88
C SER A 261 13.21 -45.87 40.66
N GLY A 262 13.30 -47.10 41.19
CA GLY A 262 14.45 -47.98 40.98
C GLY A 262 14.63 -48.37 39.51
N LEU A 263 13.54 -48.63 38.79
CA LEU A 263 13.58 -48.95 37.35
C LEU A 263 13.97 -47.74 36.48
N MET A 264 13.54 -46.52 36.87
CA MET A 264 13.93 -45.27 36.20
C MET A 264 15.35 -44.79 36.51
N ALA A 265 15.98 -45.31 37.57
CA ALA A 265 17.40 -45.10 37.84
C ALA A 265 18.30 -45.83 36.81
N HIS A 266 17.77 -46.87 36.16
CA HIS A 266 18.49 -47.69 35.19
C HIS A 266 18.16 -47.36 33.73
N SER A 267 17.25 -46.41 33.45
CA SER A 267 16.96 -45.93 32.09
C SER A 267 18.02 -44.93 31.60
N THR A 268 19.21 -45.44 31.31
CA THR A 268 20.40 -44.68 30.85
C THR A 268 20.41 -44.38 29.35
N GLY A 269 19.25 -44.37 28.69
CA GLY A 269 19.15 -44.20 27.23
C GLY A 269 19.43 -42.78 26.70
N SER A 270 19.57 -41.78 27.57
CA SER A 270 19.86 -40.40 27.17
C SER A 270 20.92 -39.79 28.08
N VAL A 271 22.02 -39.32 27.47
CA VAL A 271 23.02 -38.48 28.12
C VAL A 271 22.34 -37.22 28.69
N SER A 272 22.64 -36.88 29.95
CA SER A 272 22.17 -35.65 30.60
C SER A 272 22.87 -34.42 30.02
N MET A 273 22.15 -33.30 29.99
CA MET A 273 22.65 -32.05 29.46
C MET A 273 23.75 -31.46 30.36
N PRO A 274 24.92 -31.08 29.82
CA PRO A 274 25.94 -30.40 30.62
C PRO A 274 25.41 -29.08 31.20
N PRO A 275 25.79 -28.71 32.45
CA PRO A 275 25.27 -27.52 33.12
C PRO A 275 25.58 -26.22 32.36
N ALA A 276 26.74 -26.15 31.69
CA ALA A 276 27.10 -25.02 30.82
C ALA A 276 26.19 -24.90 29.58
N ARG A 277 25.57 -25.99 29.11
CA ARG A 277 24.59 -25.95 28.02
C ARG A 277 23.22 -25.51 28.56
N GLN A 278 22.82 -25.99 29.73
CA GLN A 278 21.58 -25.58 30.38
C GLN A 278 21.56 -24.07 30.67
N ALA A 279 22.62 -23.54 31.29
CA ALA A 279 22.74 -22.11 31.60
C ALA A 279 22.68 -21.23 30.33
N ARG A 280 23.28 -21.67 29.22
CA ARG A 280 23.20 -20.96 27.93
C ARG A 280 21.77 -20.92 27.38
N ILE A 281 21.01 -21.99 27.56
CA ILE A 281 19.63 -22.07 27.09
C ILE A 281 18.71 -21.19 27.93
N GLU A 282 18.88 -21.21 29.25
CA GLU A 282 18.15 -20.33 30.17
C GLU A 282 18.45 -18.84 29.88
N GLN A 283 19.71 -18.48 29.64
CA GLN A 283 20.09 -17.13 29.21
C GLN A 283 19.48 -16.74 27.86
N ALA A 284 19.51 -17.65 26.87
CA ALA A 284 18.92 -17.41 25.57
C ALA A 284 17.40 -17.19 25.67
N LEU A 285 16.70 -18.01 26.45
CA LEU A 285 15.28 -17.83 26.70
C LEU A 285 14.99 -16.48 27.38
N ALA A 286 15.74 -16.10 28.41
CA ALA A 286 15.58 -14.81 29.08
C ALA A 286 15.79 -13.59 28.17
N THR A 287 16.51 -13.76 27.05
CA THR A 287 16.73 -12.68 26.06
C THR A 287 15.64 -12.67 24.98
N LEU A 288 15.02 -13.82 24.71
CA LEU A 288 14.04 -14.01 23.63
C LEU A 288 12.58 -13.86 24.10
N THR A 289 12.32 -13.92 25.41
CA THR A 289 11.02 -13.70 26.05
C THR A 289 10.88 -12.28 26.57
#